data_AF-A0A940QS38-F1
#
_entry.id   AF-A0A940QS38-F1
#
_cell.length_a   1.000
_cell.length_b   1.000
_cell.length_c   1.000
_cell.angle_alpha   90.00
_cell.angle_beta   90.00
_cell.angle_gamma   90.00
#
_symmetry.space_group_name_H-M   'P 1'
#
loop_
_entity.id
_entity.type
_entity.pdbx_description
1 polymer ?
#
loop_
_entity_poly.entity_id
_entity_poly.type
_entity_poly.pdbx_seq_one_letter_code
_entity_poly.pdbx_strand_id
1 'polypeptide(L)'
;MVYIWENLKGRVGVINDLEHQGDAITHQIFEQLHRSVITPFDREDIALLAHSLDDVTDFIHAAADAMLLYRVERPTNRARELAGIAVEAVVEVEKAVSEMHNRIGRKQLLKR
;
A
#
# COMPACT_ATOMS: atom_id res chain seq x y z
N MET A 1 9.15 2.86 15.28
CA MET A 1 9.68 1.57 15.77
C MET A 1 8.61 0.85 16.59
N VAL A 2 8.46 -0.47 16.41
CA VAL A 2 7.50 -1.31 17.16
C VAL A 2 8.06 -1.57 18.56
N TYR A 3 7.48 -0.96 19.61
CA TYR A 3 7.95 -1.12 20.99
C TYR A 3 7.02 -1.94 21.88
N ILE A 4 5.80 -2.24 21.40
CA ILE A 4 4.76 -2.90 22.18
C ILE A 4 4.31 -4.14 21.42
N TRP A 5 4.64 -5.32 21.95
CA TRP A 5 4.27 -6.63 21.40
C TRP A 5 3.13 -7.26 22.20
N GLU A 6 2.05 -6.48 22.35
CA GLU A 6 0.84 -6.90 23.05
C GLU A 6 -0.34 -6.85 22.07
N ASN A 7 -1.36 -7.67 22.34
CA ASN A 7 -2.56 -7.76 21.51
C ASN A 7 -2.26 -8.02 20.02
N LEU A 8 -1.40 -9.01 19.73
CA LEU A 8 -1.01 -9.36 18.35
C LEU A 8 -2.24 -9.61 17.46
N LYS A 9 -3.22 -10.38 17.96
CA LYS A 9 -4.45 -10.67 17.23
C LYS A 9 -5.21 -9.39 16.83
N GLY A 10 -5.37 -8.44 17.76
CA GLY A 10 -6.05 -7.18 17.46
C GLY A 10 -5.29 -6.34 16.45
N ARG A 11 -3.95 -6.30 16.52
CA ARG A 11 -3.11 -5.57 15.56
C ARG A 11 -3.17 -6.18 14.16
N VAL A 12 -3.12 -7.51 14.07
CA VAL A 12 -3.29 -8.22 12.79
C VAL A 12 -4.67 -7.95 12.20
N GLY A 13 -5.74 -7.95 13.03
CA GLY A 13 -7.07 -7.57 12.58
C GLY A 13 -7.13 -6.16 11.96
N VAL A 14 -6.46 -5.17 12.57
CA VAL A 14 -6.36 -3.83 11.99
C VAL A 14 -5.62 -3.82 10.65
N ILE A 15 -4.56 -4.64 10.51
CA ILE A 15 -3.82 -4.75 9.25
C ILE A 15 -4.70 -5.39 8.16
N ASN A 16 -5.43 -6.46 8.48
CA ASN A 16 -6.39 -7.09 7.58
C ASN A 16 -7.48 -6.10 7.14
N ASP A 17 -8.02 -5.29 8.07
CA ASP A 17 -9.02 -4.28 7.73
C ASP A 17 -8.46 -3.18 6.80
N LEU A 18 -7.17 -2.86 6.92
CA LEU A 18 -6.49 -1.88 6.06
C LEU A 18 -6.18 -2.47 4.68
N GLU A 19 -5.77 -3.73 4.60
CA GLU A 19 -5.56 -4.43 3.33
C GLU A 19 -6.87 -4.52 2.55
N HIS A 20 -7.97 -4.93 3.19
CA HIS A 20 -9.29 -4.98 2.53
C HIS A 20 -9.76 -3.61 2.01
N GLN A 21 -9.39 -2.53 2.72
CA GLN A 21 -9.64 -1.17 2.23
C GLN A 21 -8.77 -0.85 1.00
N GLY A 22 -7.52 -1.29 0.98
CA GLY A 22 -6.60 -1.22 -0.17
C GLY A 22 -7.18 -1.93 -1.39
N ASP A 23 -7.52 -3.22 -1.25
CA ASP A 23 -8.16 -4.03 -2.29
C ASP A 23 -9.40 -3.37 -2.89
N ALA A 24 -10.27 -2.83 -2.02
CA ALA A 24 -11.47 -2.13 -2.46
C ALA A 24 -11.14 -0.89 -3.31
N ILE A 25 -10.07 -0.16 -2.99
CA ILE A 25 -9.59 0.98 -3.79
C ILE A 25 -8.99 0.49 -5.10
N THR A 26 -8.15 -0.55 -5.07
CA THR A 26 -7.56 -1.18 -6.26
C THR A 26 -8.66 -1.62 -7.23
N HIS A 27 -9.69 -2.31 -6.72
CA HIS A 27 -10.86 -2.73 -7.49
C HIS A 27 -11.58 -1.54 -8.14
N GLN A 28 -11.83 -0.47 -7.37
CA GLN A 28 -12.46 0.74 -7.89
C GLN A 28 -11.63 1.41 -9.00
N ILE A 29 -10.30 1.38 -8.91
CA ILE A 29 -9.41 1.88 -9.96
C ILE A 29 -9.61 1.05 -11.25
N PHE A 30 -9.60 -0.28 -11.16
CA PHE A 30 -9.82 -1.15 -12.32
C PHE A 30 -11.21 -0.94 -12.95
N GLU A 31 -12.26 -0.82 -12.14
CA GLU A 31 -13.60 -0.52 -12.63
C GLU A 31 -13.65 0.82 -13.38
N GLN A 32 -12.97 1.85 -12.86
CA GLN A 32 -12.87 3.14 -13.52
C GLN A 32 -12.07 3.06 -14.82
N LEU A 33 -10.98 2.31 -14.86
CA LEU A 33 -10.17 2.12 -16.08
C LEU A 33 -10.97 1.42 -17.19
N HIS A 34 -11.81 0.44 -16.85
CA HIS A 34 -12.68 -0.25 -17.81
C HIS A 34 -13.77 0.64 -18.39
N ARG A 35 -14.31 1.57 -17.59
CA ARG A 35 -15.38 2.49 -18.00
C ARG A 35 -14.86 3.78 -18.67
N SER A 36 -13.61 4.14 -18.43
CA SER A 36 -13.02 5.39 -18.90
C SER A 36 -12.45 5.26 -20.31
N VAL A 37 -12.97 6.09 -21.22
CA VAL A 37 -12.49 6.19 -22.61
C VAL A 37 -11.17 6.97 -22.71
N ILE A 38 -10.96 7.95 -21.82
CA ILE A 38 -9.76 8.80 -21.77
C ILE A 38 -9.15 8.69 -20.38
N THR A 39 -7.85 8.39 -20.31
CA THR A 39 -7.07 8.32 -19.07
C THR A 39 -6.05 9.48 -19.01
N PRO A 40 -5.65 9.92 -17.80
CA PRO A 40 -4.73 11.05 -17.64
C PRO A 40 -3.29 10.74 -18.08
N PHE A 41 -2.92 9.46 -18.10
CA PHE A 41 -1.68 8.91 -18.63
C PHE A 41 -1.96 7.46 -19.08
N ASP A 42 -0.93 6.70 -19.43
CA ASP A 42 -1.09 5.35 -19.96
C ASP A 42 -1.90 4.45 -19.02
N ARG A 43 -2.85 3.69 -19.59
CA ARG A 43 -3.76 2.84 -18.83
C ARG A 43 -3.03 1.67 -18.17
N GLU A 44 -2.08 1.08 -18.87
CA GLU A 44 -1.30 -0.06 -18.39
C GLU A 44 -0.43 0.38 -17.20
N ASP A 45 0.13 1.60 -17.25
CA ASP A 45 0.86 2.20 -16.13
C ASP A 45 -0.03 2.44 -14.91
N ILE A 46 -1.28 2.91 -15.07
CA ILE A 46 -2.22 3.09 -13.95
C ILE A 46 -2.54 1.73 -13.32
N ALA A 47 -2.83 0.72 -14.14
CA ALA A 47 -3.16 -0.62 -13.67
C ALA A 47 -1.99 -1.26 -12.92
N LEU A 48 -0.77 -1.15 -13.49
CA LEU A 48 0.44 -1.65 -12.87
C LEU A 48 0.73 -0.96 -11.53
N LEU A 49 0.57 0.36 -11.47
CA LEU A 49 0.77 1.11 -10.23
C LEU A 49 -0.24 0.70 -9.16
N ALA A 50 -1.53 0.58 -9.49
CA ALA A 50 -2.55 0.14 -8.55
C ALA A 50 -2.23 -1.25 -7.98
N HIS A 51 -1.95 -2.21 -8.87
CA HIS A 51 -1.60 -3.57 -8.48
C HIS A 51 -0.30 -3.63 -7.65
N SER A 52 0.71 -2.82 -7.98
CA SER A 52 1.97 -2.81 -7.22
C SER A 52 1.80 -2.22 -5.81
N LEU A 53 0.85 -1.30 -5.61
CA LEU A 53 0.53 -0.76 -4.28
C LEU A 53 -0.26 -1.78 -3.44
N ASP A 54 -1.15 -2.53 -4.08
CA ASP A 54 -1.89 -3.67 -3.52
C ASP A 54 -0.95 -4.74 -2.97
N ASP A 55 0.03 -5.17 -3.78
CA ASP A 55 1.04 -6.16 -3.39
C ASP A 55 1.78 -5.74 -2.11
N VAL A 56 2.05 -4.44 -1.93
CA VAL A 56 2.72 -3.94 -0.72
C VAL A 56 1.86 -4.13 0.52
N THR A 57 0.57 -3.82 0.45
CA THR A 57 -0.36 -4.04 1.58
C THR A 57 -0.56 -5.52 1.86
N ASP A 58 -0.63 -6.35 0.83
CA ASP A 58 -0.74 -7.81 0.93
C ASP A 58 0.49 -8.42 1.60
N PHE A 59 1.71 -8.01 1.22
CA PHE A 59 2.92 -8.52 1.85
C PHE A 59 3.02 -8.11 3.33
N ILE A 60 2.55 -6.91 3.69
CA ILE A 60 2.48 -6.46 5.09
C ILE A 60 1.49 -7.33 5.87
N HIS A 61 0.31 -7.57 5.30
CA HIS A 61 -0.71 -8.43 5.89
C HIS A 61 -0.21 -9.86 6.07
N ALA A 62 0.32 -10.48 5.01
CA ALA A 62 0.88 -11.83 5.05
C ALA A 62 2.00 -11.99 6.08
N ALA A 63 2.86 -10.99 6.24
CA ALA A 63 3.90 -10.99 7.27
C ALA A 63 3.30 -10.95 8.69
N ALA A 64 2.28 -10.12 8.91
CA ALA A 64 1.58 -10.01 10.20
C ALA A 64 0.82 -11.31 10.54
N ASP A 65 0.16 -11.90 9.55
CA ASP A 65 -0.54 -13.18 9.65
C ASP A 65 0.42 -14.33 9.97
N ALA A 66 1.58 -14.38 9.32
CA ALA A 66 2.61 -15.36 9.63
C ALA A 66 3.08 -15.23 11.09
N MET A 67 3.27 -14.01 11.61
CA MET A 67 3.64 -13.79 13.01
C MET A 67 2.59 -14.33 13.98
N LEU A 68 1.30 -14.21 13.65
CA LEU A 68 0.20 -14.76 14.44
C LEU A 68 0.10 -16.28 14.33
N LEU A 69 0.15 -16.83 13.12
CA LEU A 69 0.03 -18.25 12.82
C LEU A 69 1.12 -19.06 13.51
N TYR A 70 2.37 -18.59 13.44
CA TYR A 70 3.51 -19.22 14.10
C TYR A 70 3.66 -18.86 15.57
N ARG A 71 2.74 -18.06 16.14
CA ARG A 71 2.73 -17.64 17.54
C ARG A 71 4.06 -17.02 17.97
N VAL A 72 4.58 -16.11 17.15
CA VAL A 72 5.85 -15.42 17.43
C VAL A 72 5.72 -14.64 18.74
N GLU A 73 6.42 -15.09 19.78
CA GLU A 73 6.36 -14.47 21.11
C GLU A 73 6.95 -13.06 21.12
N ARG A 74 8.03 -12.82 20.38
CA ARG A 74 8.67 -11.51 20.18
C ARG A 74 9.42 -11.48 18.84
N PRO A 75 9.39 -10.35 18.10
CA PRO A 75 10.17 -10.19 16.88
C PRO A 75 11.65 -10.04 17.23
N THR A 76 12.53 -10.55 16.37
CA THR A 76 13.97 -10.30 16.49
C THR A 76 14.29 -8.83 16.21
N ASN A 77 15.45 -8.35 16.67
CA ASN A 77 15.90 -6.99 16.35
C ASN A 77 15.99 -6.76 14.83
N ARG A 78 16.44 -7.77 14.07
CA ARG A 78 16.50 -7.71 12.60
C ARG A 78 15.12 -7.60 11.96
N ALA A 79 14.12 -8.33 12.46
CA ALA A 79 12.75 -8.20 11.97
C ALA A 79 12.17 -6.80 12.25
N ARG A 80 12.50 -6.20 13.41
CA ARG A 80 12.10 -4.82 13.73
C ARG A 80 12.79 -3.79 12.84
N GLU A 81 14.08 -3.97 12.55
CA GLU A 81 14.84 -3.14 11.60
C GLU A 81 14.22 -3.22 10.21
N LEU A 82 13.93 -4.43 9.72
CA LEU A 82 13.32 -4.64 8.41
C LEU A 82 11.93 -3.99 8.30
N ALA A 83 11.09 -4.12 9.34
CA ALA A 83 9.81 -3.43 9.40
C ALA A 83 9.97 -1.90 9.38
N GLY A 84 11.05 -1.37 10.00
CA GLY A 84 11.39 0.05 9.93
C GLY A 84 11.71 0.50 8.50
N ILE A 85 12.56 -0.27 7.79
CA ILE A 85 12.92 0.00 6.39
C ILE A 85 11.68 -0.06 5.49
N ALA A 86 10.79 -1.03 5.71
CA ALA A 86 9.53 -1.13 4.96
C ALA A 86 8.67 0.13 5.13
N VAL A 87 8.55 0.65 6.36
CA VAL A 87 7.83 1.91 6.62
C VAL A 87 8.48 3.10 5.90
N GLU A 88 9.81 3.22 5.96
CA GLU A 88 10.54 4.28 5.26
C GLU A 88 10.31 4.21 3.74
N ALA A 89 10.36 3.01 3.15
CA ALA A 89 10.10 2.81 1.74
C ALA A 89 8.67 3.21 1.35
N VAL A 90 7.66 2.81 2.13
CA VAL A 90 6.26 3.20 1.90
C VAL A 90 6.06 4.71 1.98
N VAL A 91 6.76 5.40 2.88
CA VAL A 91 6.74 6.87 2.96
C VAL A 91 7.30 7.52 1.69
N GLU A 92 8.36 6.98 1.11
CA GLU A 92 8.90 7.50 -0.16
C GLU A 92 7.97 7.21 -1.35
N VAL A 93 7.30 6.04 -1.36
CA VAL A 93 6.28 5.71 -2.37
C VAL A 93 5.09 6.69 -2.28
N GLU A 94 4.59 6.96 -1.07
CA GLU A 94 3.50 7.94 -0.85
C GLU A 94 3.86 9.32 -1.41
N LYS A 95 5.05 9.83 -1.08
CA LYS A 95 5.55 11.11 -1.63
C LYS A 95 5.59 11.11 -3.15
N ALA A 96 6.10 10.03 -3.76
CA ALA A 96 6.22 9.93 -5.21
C ALA A 96 4.85 9.95 -5.91
N VAL A 97 3.87 9.21 -5.37
CA VAL A 97 2.49 9.19 -5.89
C VAL A 97 1.82 10.56 -5.71
N SER A 98 1.99 11.20 -4.56
CA SER A 98 1.49 12.55 -4.28
C SER A 98 2.07 13.60 -5.25
N GLU A 99 3.36 13.54 -5.58
CA GLU A 99 3.99 14.39 -6.59
C GLU A 99 3.47 14.15 -8.01
N MET A 100 3.15 12.90 -8.36
CA MET A 100 2.57 12.56 -9.65
C MET A 100 1.21 13.24 -9.85
N HIS A 101 0.34 13.20 -8.83
CA HIS A 101 -0.95 13.90 -8.84
C HIS A 101 -0.79 15.41 -9.13
N ASN A 102 0.16 16.07 -8.45
CA ASN A 102 0.45 17.49 -8.63
C ASN A 102 0.95 17.84 -10.04
N ARG A 103 1.67 16.92 -10.70
CA ARG A 103 2.19 17.14 -12.06
C ARG A 103 1.14 16.89 -13.14
N ILE A 104 0.29 15.88 -12.97
CA ILE A 104 -0.82 15.59 -13.89
C ILE A 104 -1.82 16.75 -13.90
N GLY A 105 -2.22 17.25 -12.72
CA GLY A 105 -3.12 18.40 -12.61
C GLY A 105 -2.56 19.66 -13.29
N ARG A 106 -1.26 19.93 -13.14
CA ARG A 106 -0.58 21.04 -13.82
C ARG A 106 -0.54 20.92 -15.34
N LYS A 107 -0.27 19.72 -15.89
CA LYS A 107 -0.26 19.52 -17.36
C LYS A 107 -1.64 19.72 -18.01
N GLN A 108 -2.73 19.43 -17.30
CA GLN A 108 -4.08 19.72 -17.80
C GLN A 108 -4.39 21.23 -17.78
N LEU A 109 -3.88 21.97 -16.80
CA LEU A 109 -4.03 23.44 -16.72
C LEU A 109 -3.23 24.19 -17.79
N LEU A 110 -2.09 23.65 -18.23
CA LEU A 110 -1.21 24.24 -19.24
C LEU A 110 -1.64 23.98 -20.70
N LYS A 111 -2.74 23.25 -20.93
CA LYS A 111 -3.34 23.06 -22.26
C LYS A 111 -4.40 24.12 -22.63
N ARG A 112 -4.34 25.31 -22.03
CA ARG A 112 -5.20 26.46 -22.37
C ARG A 112 -4.43 27.53 -23.14
#